data_AF-F3PUR9-F1
#
_entry.id   AF-F3PUR9-F1
#
_cell.length_a   1.000
_cell.length_b   1.000
_cell.length_c   1.000
_cell.angle_alpha   90.00
_cell.angle_beta   90.00
_cell.angle_gamma   90.00
#
_symmetry.space_group_name_H-M   'P 1'
#
loop_
_entity.id
_entity.type
_entity.pdbx_description
1 polymer ?
#
loop_
_entity_poly.entity_id
_entity_poly.type
_entity_poly.pdbx_seq_one_letter_code
_entity_poly.pdbx_strand_id
1 'polypeptide(L)'
;MKGIDFRHRHEVMADIIRWWENGYWVTEGTASIKTLSDWAAERFLFLSVTGKPLSYNTIKQEFGEVWRDLQLLKKENKGSKGRV
;
A
#
# COMPACT_ATOMS: atom_id res chain seq x y z
N MET A 1 14.46 -7.81 14.99
CA MET A 1 13.61 -7.73 13.79
C MET A 1 14.18 -6.64 12.88
N LYS A 2 14.40 -6.92 11.59
CA LYS A 2 14.68 -5.88 10.60
C LYS A 2 13.33 -5.32 10.11
N GLY A 3 13.09 -4.03 10.30
CA GLY A 3 11.88 -3.37 9.81
C GLY A 3 11.98 -2.99 8.33
N ILE A 4 10.86 -2.62 7.72
CA ILE A 4 10.79 -2.08 6.37
C ILE A 4 11.28 -0.63 6.43
N ASP A 5 12.43 -0.35 5.82
CA ASP A 5 12.99 0.99 5.79
C ASP A 5 12.19 1.94 4.87
N PHE A 6 12.47 3.24 5.02
CA PHE A 6 11.82 4.30 4.25
C PHE A 6 11.83 4.09 2.74
N ARG A 7 12.92 3.55 2.19
CA ARG A 7 13.10 3.43 0.74
C ARG A 7 12.20 2.35 0.14
N HIS A 8 11.85 1.35 0.95
CA HIS A 8 11.04 0.21 0.51
C HIS A 8 9.57 0.29 0.92
N ARG A 9 9.17 1.25 1.77
CA ARG A 9 7.78 1.33 2.27
C ARG A 9 6.76 1.46 1.14
N HIS A 10 7.01 2.35 0.20
CA HIS A 10 6.09 2.59 -0.92
C HIS A 10 5.88 1.32 -1.76
N GLU A 11 6.96 0.62 -2.10
CA GLU A 11 6.90 -0.62 -2.87
C GLU A 11 6.13 -1.72 -2.12
N VAL A 12 6.45 -1.95 -0.85
CA VAL A 12 5.77 -2.97 -0.05
C VAL A 12 4.28 -2.66 0.14
N MET A 13 3.92 -1.39 0.38
CA MET A 13 2.52 -0.97 0.46
C MET A 13 1.79 -1.17 -0.88
N ALA A 14 2.45 -0.89 -2.00
CA ALA A 14 1.88 -1.12 -3.33
C ALA A 14 1.68 -2.61 -3.62
N ASP A 15 2.62 -3.47 -3.23
CA ASP A 15 2.50 -4.92 -3.38
C ASP A 15 1.38 -5.49 -2.53
N ILE A 16 1.22 -5.01 -1.29
CA ILE A 16 0.09 -5.38 -0.43
C ILE A 16 -1.24 -5.04 -1.10
N ILE A 17 -1.37 -3.84 -1.66
CA ILE A 17 -2.58 -3.43 -2.39
C ILE A 17 -2.80 -4.34 -3.60
N ARG A 18 -1.77 -4.63 -4.39
CA ARG A 18 -1.86 -5.51 -5.56
C ARG A 18 -2.22 -6.94 -5.20
N TRP A 19 -1.67 -7.48 -4.11
CA TRP A 19 -2.02 -8.81 -3.64
C TRP A 19 -3.50 -8.90 -3.30
N TRP A 20 -4.02 -7.88 -2.63
CA TRP A 20 -5.45 -7.79 -2.37
C TRP A 20 -6.27 -7.69 -3.67
N GLU A 21 -5.91 -6.81 -4.60
CA GLU A 21 -6.64 -6.63 -5.87
C GLU A 21 -6.66 -7.89 -6.74
N ASN A 22 -5.62 -8.72 -6.67
CA ASN A 22 -5.52 -9.99 -7.39
C ASN A 22 -6.15 -11.17 -6.62
N GLY A 23 -6.78 -10.92 -5.47
CA GLY A 23 -7.48 -11.95 -4.70
C GLY A 23 -6.58 -12.90 -3.92
N TYR A 24 -5.31 -12.55 -3.69
CA TYR A 24 -4.41 -13.36 -2.84
C TYR A 24 -4.78 -13.29 -1.36
N TRP A 25 -5.69 -12.40 -0.98
CA TRP A 25 -6.18 -12.26 0.39
C TRP A 25 -7.65 -12.66 0.47
N VAL A 26 -7.96 -13.60 1.36
CA VAL A 26 -9.33 -13.91 1.75
C VAL A 26 -9.69 -13.01 2.92
N THR A 27 -10.31 -11.86 2.63
CA THR A 27 -10.90 -10.99 3.66
C THR A 27 -12.41 -11.14 3.64
N GLU A 28 -13.06 -11.33 4.78
CA GLU A 28 -14.53 -11.49 4.91
C GLU A 28 -15.34 -10.20 4.63
N GLY A 29 -14.82 -9.27 3.83
CA GLY A 29 -15.49 -8.01 3.49
C GLY A 29 -14.82 -7.23 2.37
N THR A 30 -15.43 -6.10 1.99
CA THR A 30 -14.82 -5.12 1.08
C THR A 30 -13.59 -4.50 1.75
N ALA A 31 -12.39 -4.81 1.24
CA ALA A 31 -11.20 -4.21 1.85
C ALA A 31 -11.19 -2.70 1.60
N SER A 32 -10.92 -1.98 2.69
CA SER A 32 -10.69 -0.55 2.69
C SER A 32 -9.22 -0.27 2.95
N ILE A 33 -8.78 0.97 2.72
CA ILE A 33 -7.44 1.43 3.14
C ILE A 33 -7.19 1.11 4.62
N LYS A 34 -8.22 1.24 5.46
CA LYS A 34 -8.14 0.88 6.88
C LYS A 34 -7.80 -0.60 7.06
N THR A 35 -8.53 -1.49 6.38
CA THR A 35 -8.31 -2.94 6.45
C THR A 35 -6.90 -3.33 6.03
N LEU A 36 -6.39 -2.75 4.93
CA LEU A 36 -5.03 -3.00 4.45
C LEU A 36 -3.97 -2.47 5.43
N SER A 37 -4.21 -1.27 5.99
CA SER A 37 -3.31 -0.63 6.95
C SER A 37 -3.25 -1.41 8.27
N ASP A 38 -4.40 -1.89 8.76
CA ASP A 38 -4.50 -2.71 9.98
C ASP A 38 -3.68 -4.00 9.80
N TRP A 39 -3.96 -4.76 8.73
CA TRP A 39 -3.27 -6.01 8.44
C TRP A 39 -1.75 -5.82 8.31
N ALA A 40 -1.32 -4.74 7.66
CA ALA A 40 0.08 -4.43 7.44
C ALA A 40 0.78 -4.01 8.73
N ALA A 41 0.14 -3.18 9.56
CA ALA A 41 0.70 -2.73 10.83
C ALA A 41 0.84 -3.88 11.85
N GLU A 42 -0.01 -4.91 11.78
CA GLU A 42 0.10 -6.11 12.60
C GLU A 42 1.30 -7.00 12.23
N ARG A 43 1.73 -6.96 10.96
CA ARG A 43 2.71 -7.93 10.41
C ARG A 43 4.08 -7.33 10.14
N PHE A 44 4.14 -6.03 9.90
CA PHE A 44 5.37 -5.35 9.50
C PHE A 44 5.69 -4.18 10.41
N LEU A 45 6.99 -4.04 10.68
CA LEU A 45 7.53 -2.86 11.35
C LEU A 45 7.99 -1.85 10.29
N PHE A 46 7.14 -0.87 9.97
CA PHE A 46 7.52 0.22 9.07
C PHE A 46 8.37 1.25 9.80
N LEU A 47 9.49 1.63 9.20
CA LEU A 47 10.46 2.55 9.79
C LEU A 47 10.52 3.85 9.01
N SER A 48 10.67 4.97 9.71
CA SER A 48 10.94 6.31 9.17
C SER A 48 12.33 6.39 8.53
N VAL A 49 12.65 7.55 7.92
CA VAL A 49 13.99 7.84 7.38
C VAL A 49 15.08 7.68 8.45
N THR A 50 14.75 7.99 9.71
CA THR A 50 15.69 7.90 10.85
C THR A 50 15.67 6.54 11.54
N GLY A 51 14.99 5.54 10.95
CA GLY A 51 14.92 4.18 11.48
C GLY A 51 13.96 4.02 12.67
N LYS A 52 13.11 5.01 12.97
CA LYS A 52 12.12 4.92 14.04
C LYS A 52 10.82 4.28 13.55
N PRO A 53 10.13 3.45 14.35
CA PRO A 53 8.82 2.92 13.98
C PRO A 53 7.83 4.03 13.61
N LEU A 54 7.07 3.82 12.54
CA LEU A 54 5.97 4.70 12.16
C LEU A 54 4.76 4.51 13.07
N SER A 55 4.01 5.59 13.27
CA SER A 55 2.69 5.50 13.89
C SER A 55 1.68 4.91 12.92
N TYR A 56 0.66 4.24 13.45
CA TYR A 56 -0.44 3.71 12.65
C TYR A 56 -1.08 4.78 11.74
N ASN A 57 -1.27 6.01 12.24
CA ASN A 57 -1.83 7.10 11.44
C ASN A 57 -0.95 7.45 10.23
N THR A 58 0.38 7.41 10.40
CA THR A 58 1.33 7.64 9.29
C THR A 58 1.25 6.50 8.28
N ILE A 59 1.24 5.25 8.74
CA ILE A 59 1.09 4.07 7.88
C ILE A 59 -0.20 4.18 7.06
N LYS A 60 -1.33 4.48 7.71
CA LYS A 60 -2.63 4.64 7.05
C LYS A 60 -2.65 5.77 6.03
N GLN A 61 -1.99 6.89 6.33
CA GLN A 61 -1.87 8.00 5.39
C GLN A 61 -1.07 7.58 4.14
N GLU A 62 0.10 6.98 4.33
CA GLU A 62 0.97 6.53 3.23
C GLU A 62 0.25 5.47 2.37
N PHE A 63 -0.49 4.54 2.97
CA PHE A 63 -1.34 3.60 2.21
C PHE A 63 -2.37 4.32 1.34
N GLY A 64 -2.98 5.40 1.83
CA GLY A 64 -3.92 6.22 1.07
C GLY A 64 -3.26 6.95 -0.11
N GLU A 65 -2.04 7.43 0.07
CA GLU A 65 -1.23 8.06 -0.99
C GLU A 65 -0.87 7.04 -2.07
N VAL A 66 -0.28 5.90 -1.69
CA VAL A 66 0.10 4.81 -2.60
C VAL A 66 -1.11 4.32 -3.40
N TRP A 67 -2.27 4.17 -2.75
CA TRP A 67 -3.50 3.78 -3.43
C TRP A 67 -3.91 4.78 -4.50
N ARG A 68 -3.88 6.08 -4.20
CA ARG A 68 -4.22 7.12 -5.18
C ARG A 68 -3.28 7.09 -6.37
N ASP A 69 -1.98 6.93 -6.14
CA ASP A 69 -0.97 6.84 -7.19
C ASP A 69 -1.21 5.63 -8.10
N LEU A 70 -1.52 4.47 -7.52
CA LEU A 70 -1.89 3.28 -8.29
C LEU A 70 -3.15 3.50 -9.15
N GLN A 71 -4.16 4.20 -8.62
CA GLN A 71 -5.38 4.51 -9.40
C GLN A 71 -5.09 5.51 -10.54
N LEU A 72 -4.19 6.47 -10.33
CA LEU A 72 -3.76 7.41 -11.38
C LEU A 72 -3.02 6.68 -12.51
N LEU A 73 -2.06 5.81 -12.17
CA LEU A 73 -1.33 4.99 -13.14
C LEU A 73 -2.27 4.07 -13.95
N LYS A 74 -3.31 3.52 -13.30
CA LYS A 74 -4.34 2.72 -13.99
C LYS A 74 -5.16 3.53 -14.99
N LYS A 75 -5.46 4.79 -14.67
CA LYS A 75 -6.21 5.70 -15.57
C LYS A 75 -5.36 6.09 -16.78
N GLU A 76 -4.10 6.45 -16.57
CA GLU A 76 -3.16 6.78 -17.66
C GLU A 76 -2.98 5.60 -18.62
N ASN A 77 -2.79 4.39 -18.09
CA ASN A 77 -2.66 3.18 -18.91
C ASN A 77 -3.93 2.81 -19.70
N LYS A 78 -5.12 3.26 -19.27
CA LYS A 78 -6.36 3.10 -20.04
C LYS A 78 -6.52 4.17 -21.14
N GLY A 79 -6.02 5.39 -20.90
CA GLY A 79 -6.04 6.47 -21.90
C GLY A 79 -5.11 6.22 -23.09
N SER A 80 -3.98 5.55 -22.87
CA SER A 80 -2.99 5.25 -23.92
C SER A 80 -3.41 4.12 -24.87
N LYS A 81 -4.40 3.30 -24.51
CA LYS A 81 -4.90 2.18 -25.36
C LYS A 81 -5.94 2.60 -26.40
N GLY A 82 -6.32 3.87 -26.47
CA GLY A 82 -7.34 4.40 -27.39
C GLY A 82 -6.80 5.20 -28.58
N ARG A 83 -5.49 5.17 -28.85
CA ARG A 83 -4.85 5.92 -29.94
C ARG A 83 -4.07 4.97 -30.86
N VAL A 84 -4.80 4.20 -31.64
CA VAL A 84 -4.31 3.50 -32.84
C VAL A 84 -5.34 3.64 -33.94
#